data_AF-A0A0R0LLX0-F1
#
_entry.id   AF-A0A0R0LLX0-F1
#
_cell.length_a   1.000
_cell.length_b   1.000
_cell.length_c   1.000
_cell.angle_alpha   90.00
_cell.angle_beta   90.00
_cell.angle_gamma   90.00
#
_symmetry.space_group_name_H-M   'P 1'
#
loop_
_entity.id
_entity.type
_entity.pdbx_description
1 polymer ?
#
loop_
_entity_poly.entity_id
_entity_poly.type
_entity_poly.pdbx_seq_one_letter_code
_entity_poly.pdbx_strand_id
1 'polypeptide(L)'
;MTLLTVVFFINLMLSLVMGIILIKSYLSHHSSLSPLLPTLPLHQYSPTEPVTRPQRGLLSFFTASQNQVNLEEWCRFFDLLCFSLKSGLTLRQAFQALLEHVTGPLHSGLQQVLHEINLGSSTSDSLNHWLNSLEDPLLKRFIFIVELHEQTGGDMVRLLKQWTPQLRQRQLLLTEVKHATKEARASGVILSLLTPMMACVTWYLHPQLWHEALNTQLGLSLLIGTVLLWLIGSLWTHKLTQGTRHY
;
A
#
# COMPACT_ATOMS: atom_id res chain seq x y z
N MET A 1 -9.20 40.70 -33.14
CA MET A 1 -8.60 40.73 -31.78
C MET A 1 -9.23 39.72 -30.80
N THR A 2 -10.40 39.13 -31.07
CA THR A 2 -11.08 38.16 -30.18
C THR A 2 -10.52 36.74 -30.21
N LEU A 3 -10.07 36.28 -31.38
CA LEU A 3 -9.54 34.92 -31.56
C LEU A 3 -8.17 34.73 -30.87
N LEU A 4 -7.35 35.78 -30.85
CA LEU A 4 -6.06 35.80 -30.14
C LEU A 4 -6.25 35.74 -28.62
N THR A 5 -7.25 36.43 -28.08
CA THR A 5 -7.58 36.41 -26.64
C THR A 5 -8.12 35.06 -26.19
N VAL A 6 -8.96 34.41 -27.01
CA VAL A 6 -9.49 33.07 -26.71
C VAL A 6 -8.37 32.03 -26.75
N VAL A 7 -7.48 32.08 -27.75
CA VAL A 7 -6.32 31.18 -27.83
C VAL A 7 -5.34 31.44 -26.69
N PHE A 8 -5.08 32.70 -26.31
CA PHE A 8 -4.24 33.05 -25.15
C PHE A 8 -4.82 32.55 -23.83
N PHE A 9 -6.14 32.65 -23.65
CA PHE A 9 -6.81 32.21 -22.44
C PHE A 9 -6.83 30.68 -22.30
N ILE A 10 -7.03 29.96 -23.41
CA ILE A 10 -6.93 28.49 -23.45
C ILE A 10 -5.49 28.05 -23.18
N ASN A 11 -4.50 28.72 -23.78
CA ASN A 11 -3.08 28.39 -23.59
C ASN A 11 -2.60 28.72 -22.16
N LEU A 12 -3.09 29.80 -21.56
CA LEU A 12 -2.86 30.16 -20.15
C LEU A 12 -3.49 29.14 -19.20
N MET A 13 -4.71 28.68 -19.48
CA MET A 13 -5.35 27.59 -18.72
C MET A 13 -4.60 26.26 -18.86
N LEU A 14 -4.15 25.89 -20.06
CA LEU A 14 -3.35 24.69 -20.29
C LEU A 14 -1.99 24.75 -19.58
N SER A 15 -1.32 25.90 -19.63
CA SER A 15 -0.03 26.13 -18.97
C SER A 15 -0.16 26.12 -17.44
N LEU A 16 -1.25 26.66 -16.89
CA LEU A 16 -1.50 26.68 -15.46
C LEU A 16 -1.84 25.26 -14.95
N VAL A 17 -2.61 24.49 -15.72
CA VAL A 17 -2.89 23.07 -15.43
C VAL A 17 -1.62 22.23 -15.54
N MET A 18 -0.79 22.41 -16.58
CA MET A 18 0.50 21.73 -16.70
C MET A 18 1.47 22.12 -15.58
N GLY A 19 1.47 23.39 -15.17
CA GLY A 19 2.29 23.89 -14.05
C GLY A 19 1.91 23.26 -12.72
N ILE A 20 0.61 23.11 -12.42
CA ILE A 20 0.13 22.44 -11.21
C ILE A 20 0.48 20.95 -11.22
N ILE A 21 0.38 20.30 -12.38
CA ILE A 21 0.78 18.88 -12.56
C ILE A 21 2.29 18.71 -12.40
N LEU A 22 3.10 19.60 -13.00
CA LEU A 22 4.55 19.59 -12.87
C LEU A 22 5.01 19.89 -11.44
N ILE A 23 4.38 20.82 -10.73
CA ILE A 23 4.67 21.14 -9.32
C ILE A 23 4.34 19.94 -8.42
N LYS A 24 3.20 19.27 -8.65
CA LYS A 24 2.85 18.05 -7.91
C LYS A 24 3.78 16.88 -8.26
N SER A 25 4.20 16.76 -9.52
CA SER A 25 5.15 15.74 -9.98
C SER A 25 6.57 15.99 -9.46
N TYR A 26 7.01 17.25 -9.38
CA TYR A 26 8.31 17.65 -8.86
C TYR A 26 8.39 17.44 -7.35
N LEU A 27 7.35 17.82 -6.59
CA LEU A 27 7.25 17.50 -5.16
C LEU A 27 7.22 15.97 -4.91
N SER A 28 6.55 15.21 -5.78
CA SER A 28 6.47 13.74 -5.66
C SER A 28 7.75 13.01 -6.07
N HIS A 29 8.60 13.59 -6.94
CA HIS A 29 9.86 12.97 -7.36
C HIS A 29 10.98 13.25 -6.34
N HIS A 30 10.99 14.43 -5.71
CA HIS A 30 11.98 14.80 -4.69
C HIS A 30 11.76 14.19 -3.30
N SER A 31 10.64 13.52 -3.04
CA SER A 31 10.45 12.70 -1.83
C SER A 31 11.00 11.27 -1.96
N SER A 32 11.57 10.90 -3.13
CA SER A 32 12.05 9.54 -3.44
C SER A 32 13.57 9.37 -3.56
N LEU A 33 14.39 10.40 -3.30
CA LEU A 33 15.86 10.22 -3.24
C LEU A 33 16.34 10.08 -1.80
N SER A 34 16.33 8.85 -1.33
CA SER A 34 17.27 8.37 -0.32
C SER A 34 18.71 8.67 -0.78
N PRO A 35 19.59 9.19 0.11
CA PRO A 35 20.87 8.55 0.23
C PRO A 35 21.26 8.46 1.70
N LEU A 36 20.77 7.44 2.43
CA LEU A 36 21.43 6.94 3.63
C LEU A 36 21.20 5.43 3.79
N LEU A 37 21.73 4.65 2.86
CA LEU A 37 22.34 3.35 3.12
C LEU A 37 23.41 3.18 2.02
N PRO A 38 24.70 2.95 2.36
CA PRO A 38 25.07 1.70 3.03
C PRO A 38 26.32 1.77 3.95
N THR A 39 26.24 1.14 5.12
CA THR A 39 27.37 0.35 5.66
C THR A 39 26.83 -0.98 6.15
N LEU A 40 26.51 -1.86 5.20
CA LEU A 40 26.45 -3.29 5.47
C LEU A 40 27.89 -3.81 5.67
N PRO A 41 28.20 -4.49 6.78
CA PRO A 41 29.02 -5.68 6.69
C PRO A 41 28.13 -6.82 6.20
N LEU A 42 28.31 -7.19 4.93
CA LEU A 42 27.84 -8.46 4.37
C LEU A 42 28.66 -9.61 4.95
N HIS A 43 28.19 -10.20 6.05
CA HIS A 43 28.65 -11.49 6.57
C HIS A 43 27.51 -12.07 7.42
N GLN A 44 26.80 -13.15 7.09
CA GLN A 44 26.88 -14.20 6.09
C GLN A 44 25.43 -14.65 5.84
N TYR A 45 24.97 -14.73 4.59
CA TYR A 45 24.16 -15.88 4.15
C TYR A 45 23.98 -15.85 2.62
N SER A 46 24.57 -16.83 1.95
CA SER A 46 24.42 -17.19 0.53
C SER A 46 24.85 -18.66 0.41
N PRO A 47 24.36 -19.48 -0.55
CA PRO A 47 23.04 -19.58 -1.18
C PRO A 47 22.50 -21.04 -1.16
N THR A 48 21.36 -21.27 -1.83
CA THR A 48 20.76 -22.54 -2.32
C THR A 48 19.97 -23.45 -1.35
N GLU A 49 18.63 -23.31 -1.41
CA GLU A 49 17.80 -24.47 -1.72
C GLU A 49 16.83 -24.11 -2.88
N PRO A 50 16.68 -24.97 -3.89
CA PRO A 50 15.69 -24.76 -4.93
C PRO A 50 14.30 -24.90 -4.31
N VAL A 51 13.47 -23.86 -4.45
CA VAL A 51 12.04 -23.95 -4.20
C VAL A 51 11.47 -24.99 -5.19
N THR A 52 11.32 -26.24 -4.76
CA THR A 52 10.53 -27.23 -5.48
C THR A 52 9.07 -26.82 -5.38
N ARG A 53 8.63 -25.98 -6.32
CA ARG A 53 7.21 -25.73 -6.57
C ARG A 53 6.61 -27.04 -7.10
N PRO A 54 5.65 -27.68 -6.42
CA PRO A 54 4.76 -28.58 -7.13
C PRO A 54 3.85 -27.70 -7.99
N GLN A 55 3.81 -27.99 -9.29
CA GLN A 55 2.91 -27.38 -10.26
C GLN A 55 1.46 -27.50 -9.77
N ARG A 56 0.93 -26.45 -9.16
CA ARG A 56 -0.52 -26.28 -9.00
C ARG A 56 -1.01 -25.49 -10.20
N GLY A 57 -1.76 -26.20 -11.04
CA GLY A 57 -2.36 -25.67 -12.27
C GLY A 57 -3.40 -24.58 -12.03
N LEU A 58 -4.06 -24.21 -13.13
CA LEU A 58 -5.06 -23.15 -13.33
C LEU A 58 -6.26 -23.08 -12.35
N LEU A 59 -6.28 -23.84 -11.26
CA LEU A 59 -7.35 -23.82 -10.26
C LEU A 59 -7.08 -22.90 -9.06
N SER A 60 -5.88 -22.33 -8.90
CA SER A 60 -5.63 -21.30 -7.87
C SER A 60 -6.22 -19.93 -8.22
N PHE A 61 -6.88 -19.78 -9.37
CA PHE A 61 -7.45 -18.51 -9.83
C PHE A 61 -8.78 -18.14 -9.16
N PHE A 62 -9.48 -19.08 -8.49
CA PHE A 62 -10.79 -18.80 -7.87
C PHE A 62 -10.83 -18.95 -6.34
N THR A 63 -9.74 -19.33 -5.68
CA THR A 63 -9.65 -19.41 -4.21
C THR A 63 -8.45 -18.64 -3.65
N ALA A 64 -8.13 -17.49 -4.24
CA ALA A 64 -7.08 -16.58 -3.77
C ALA A 64 -7.67 -15.35 -3.04
N SER A 65 -8.88 -15.48 -2.50
CA SER A 65 -9.55 -14.44 -1.74
C SER A 65 -9.60 -14.89 -0.28
N GLN A 66 -9.07 -14.06 0.64
CA GLN A 66 -9.44 -14.03 2.06
C GLN A 66 -8.57 -14.81 3.08
N ASN A 67 -7.24 -14.81 2.97
CA ASN A 67 -6.39 -15.19 4.13
C ASN A 67 -5.15 -14.31 4.36
N GLN A 68 -5.13 -13.10 3.78
CA GLN A 68 -4.05 -12.15 4.04
C GLN A 68 -4.36 -11.38 5.32
N VAL A 69 -3.53 -11.57 6.33
CA VAL A 69 -3.60 -10.85 7.60
C VAL A 69 -3.06 -9.44 7.36
N ASN A 70 -3.78 -8.43 7.83
CA ASN A 70 -3.32 -7.04 7.71
C ASN A 70 -1.99 -6.85 8.45
N LEU A 71 -1.09 -6.05 7.87
CA LEU A 71 0.21 -5.74 8.49
C LEU A 71 0.07 -5.17 9.92
N GLU A 72 -1.00 -4.41 10.17
CA GLU A 72 -1.31 -3.84 11.49
C GLU A 72 -1.53 -4.92 12.56
N GLU A 73 -2.21 -6.01 12.20
CA GLU A 73 -2.49 -7.14 13.09
C GLU A 73 -1.21 -7.93 13.41
N TRP A 74 -0.35 -8.12 12.41
CA TRP A 74 0.98 -8.72 12.60
C TRP A 74 1.89 -7.87 13.49
N CYS A 75 1.93 -6.56 13.28
CA CYS A 75 2.70 -5.65 14.12
C CYS A 75 2.25 -5.74 15.58
N ARG A 76 0.93 -5.74 15.82
CA ARG A 76 0.36 -5.93 17.16
C ARG A 76 0.73 -7.29 17.76
N PHE A 77 0.66 -8.37 16.96
CA PHE A 77 1.06 -9.71 17.38
C PHE A 77 2.53 -9.75 17.85
N PHE A 78 3.46 -9.19 17.06
CA PHE A 78 4.88 -9.20 17.43
C PHE A 78 5.20 -8.26 18.59
N ASP A 79 4.50 -7.14 18.74
CA ASP A 79 4.65 -6.24 19.88
C ASP A 79 4.27 -6.92 21.19
N LEU A 80 3.12 -7.62 21.20
CA LEU A 80 2.65 -8.40 22.34
C LEU A 80 3.59 -9.56 22.64
N LEU A 81 4.05 -10.29 21.61
CA LEU A 81 5.02 -11.37 21.78
C LEU A 81 6.32 -10.87 22.41
N CYS A 82 6.85 -9.75 21.92
CA CYS A 82 8.06 -9.14 22.46
C CYS A 82 7.89 -8.68 23.91
N PHE A 83 6.72 -8.13 24.25
CA PHE A 83 6.39 -7.75 25.62
C PHE A 83 6.31 -8.96 26.56
N SER A 84 5.61 -10.02 26.16
CA SER A 84 5.50 -11.28 26.92
C SER A 84 6.85 -11.96 27.14
N LEU A 85 7.70 -12.03 26.10
CA LEU A 85 9.04 -12.60 26.24
C LEU A 85 9.93 -11.74 27.15
N LYS A 86 9.80 -10.41 27.10
CA LYS A 86 10.52 -9.49 28.00
C LYS A 86 10.09 -9.62 29.46
N SER A 87 8.84 -9.98 29.75
CA SER A 87 8.38 -10.20 31.11
C SER A 87 8.87 -11.54 31.69
N GLY A 88 9.69 -12.28 30.95
CA GLY A 88 10.27 -13.56 31.38
C GLY A 88 9.39 -14.77 31.08
N LEU A 89 8.32 -14.61 30.29
CA LEU A 89 7.51 -15.75 29.85
C LEU A 89 8.30 -16.59 28.86
N THR A 90 8.13 -17.92 28.95
CA THR A 90 8.62 -18.82 27.91
C THR A 90 7.85 -18.61 26.61
N LEU A 91 8.43 -18.99 25.46
CA LEU A 91 7.78 -18.84 24.16
C LEU A 91 6.36 -19.46 24.13
N ARG A 92 6.21 -20.64 24.71
CA ARG A 92 4.91 -21.32 24.82
C ARG A 92 3.91 -20.54 25.68
N GLN A 93 4.34 -20.00 26.82
CA GLN A 93 3.48 -19.16 27.68
C GLN A 93 3.11 -17.83 26.99
N ALA A 94 4.05 -17.25 26.24
CA ALA A 94 3.79 -16.04 25.46
C ALA A 94 2.74 -16.30 24.37
N PHE A 95 2.82 -17.43 23.66
CA PHE A 95 1.79 -17.84 22.70
C PHE A 95 0.41 -18.04 23.35
N GLN A 96 0.35 -18.63 24.54
CA GLN A 96 -0.91 -18.77 25.28
C GLN A 96 -1.51 -17.41 25.64
N ALA A 97 -0.71 -16.47 26.14
CA ALA A 97 -1.15 -15.12 26.47
C ALA A 97 -1.60 -14.32 25.22
N LEU A 98 -0.96 -14.56 24.07
CA LEU A 98 -1.33 -13.95 22.79
C LEU A 98 -2.70 -14.40 22.29
N LEU A 99 -3.11 -15.64 22.59
CA LEU A 99 -4.38 -16.20 22.12
C LEU A 99 -5.59 -15.35 22.55
N GLU A 100 -5.53 -14.75 23.75
CA GLU A 100 -6.59 -13.90 24.28
C GLU A 100 -6.70 -12.53 23.58
N HIS A 101 -5.65 -12.10 22.88
CA HIS A 101 -5.52 -10.74 22.32
C HIS A 101 -5.64 -10.67 20.80
N VAL A 102 -5.76 -11.81 20.15
CA VAL A 102 -5.69 -11.98 18.70
C VAL A 102 -6.99 -12.62 18.21
N THR A 103 -7.47 -12.23 17.03
CA THR A 103 -8.73 -12.74 16.47
C THR A 103 -8.54 -13.21 15.02
N GLY A 104 -9.55 -13.92 14.48
CA GLY A 104 -9.59 -14.33 13.09
C GLY A 104 -8.54 -15.39 12.69
N PRO A 105 -7.91 -15.26 11.50
CA PRO A 105 -6.98 -16.27 10.98
C PRO A 105 -5.71 -16.43 11.83
N LEU A 106 -5.27 -15.37 12.51
CA LEU A 106 -4.15 -15.45 13.45
C LEU A 106 -4.49 -16.26 14.71
N HIS A 107 -5.71 -16.12 15.24
CA HIS A 107 -6.15 -16.88 16.41
C HIS A 107 -6.24 -18.37 16.10
N SER A 108 -6.94 -18.72 15.02
CA SER A 108 -7.13 -20.13 14.61
C SER A 108 -5.78 -20.82 14.32
N GLY A 109 -4.87 -20.13 13.63
CA GLY A 109 -3.52 -20.60 13.39
C GLY A 109 -2.70 -20.81 14.66
N LEU A 110 -2.67 -19.81 15.55
CA LEU A 110 -1.92 -19.90 16.81
C LEU A 110 -2.49 -20.98 17.74
N GLN A 111 -3.81 -21.15 17.76
CA GLN A 111 -4.48 -22.21 18.52
C GLN A 111 -4.05 -23.59 18.02
N GLN A 112 -3.98 -23.79 16.71
CA GLN A 112 -3.50 -25.02 16.11
C GLN A 112 -2.02 -25.27 16.47
N VAL A 113 -1.17 -24.25 16.35
CA VAL A 113 0.25 -24.34 16.74
C VAL A 113 0.40 -24.78 18.20
N LEU A 114 -0.33 -24.16 19.13
CA LEU A 114 -0.29 -24.54 20.54
C LEU A 114 -0.80 -25.96 20.78
N HIS A 115 -1.80 -26.40 20.03
CA HIS A 115 -2.31 -27.77 20.10
C HIS A 115 -1.25 -28.79 19.65
N GLU A 116 -0.58 -28.55 18.52
CA GLU A 116 0.49 -29.41 18.00
C GLU A 116 1.70 -29.48 18.94
N ILE A 117 2.08 -28.36 19.55
CA ILE A 117 3.12 -28.31 20.59
C ILE A 117 2.70 -29.11 21.82
N ASN A 118 1.44 -29.06 22.25
CA ASN A 118 0.94 -29.85 23.38
C ASN A 118 0.96 -31.36 23.09
N LEU A 119 0.85 -31.75 21.82
CA LEU A 119 0.96 -33.14 21.35
C LEU A 119 2.42 -33.61 21.21
N GLY A 120 3.40 -32.74 21.48
CA GLY A 120 4.82 -33.07 21.45
C GLY A 120 5.55 -32.72 20.14
N SER A 121 4.91 -31.99 19.24
CA SER A 121 5.56 -31.49 18.02
C SER A 121 6.55 -30.36 18.35
N SER A 122 7.58 -30.19 17.52
CA SER A 122 8.49 -29.05 17.64
C SER A 122 7.76 -27.73 17.39
N THR A 123 8.21 -26.65 18.02
CA THR A 123 7.66 -25.31 17.79
C THR A 123 7.85 -24.90 16.33
N SER A 124 9.06 -25.07 15.80
CA SER A 124 9.41 -24.77 14.40
C SER A 124 8.53 -25.56 13.41
N ASP A 125 8.35 -26.86 13.62
CA ASP A 125 7.49 -27.70 12.77
C ASP A 125 6.02 -27.28 12.79
N SER A 126 5.50 -26.99 13.99
CA SER A 126 4.10 -26.56 14.18
C SER A 126 3.82 -25.22 13.47
N LEU A 127 4.76 -24.27 13.55
CA LEU A 127 4.62 -23.01 12.81
C LEU A 127 4.77 -23.21 11.29
N ASN A 128 5.63 -24.13 10.83
CA ASN A 128 5.75 -24.46 9.41
C ASN A 128 4.45 -25.08 8.87
N HIS A 129 3.74 -25.87 9.66
CA HIS A 129 2.38 -26.31 9.32
C HIS A 129 1.40 -25.16 9.18
N TRP A 130 1.44 -24.18 10.09
CA TRP A 130 0.62 -22.98 9.98
C TRP A 130 0.96 -22.15 8.73
N LEU A 131 2.24 -22.07 8.35
CA LEU A 131 2.68 -21.38 7.13
C LEU A 131 2.04 -21.97 5.86
N ASN A 132 1.83 -23.27 5.80
CA ASN A 132 1.18 -23.94 4.66
C ASN A 132 -0.30 -23.58 4.50
N SER A 133 -0.95 -23.06 5.54
CA SER A 133 -2.36 -22.64 5.53
C SER A 133 -2.53 -21.15 5.22
N LEU A 134 -1.64 -20.30 5.76
CA LEU A 134 -1.74 -18.83 5.64
C LEU A 134 -0.90 -18.25 4.48
N GLU A 135 0.22 -18.92 4.12
CA GLU A 135 1.20 -18.48 3.12
C GLU A 135 1.69 -17.02 3.27
N ASP A 136 1.88 -16.53 4.50
CA ASP A 136 2.28 -15.14 4.76
C ASP A 136 3.82 -14.95 4.86
N PRO A 137 4.40 -13.98 4.11
CA PRO A 137 5.83 -13.66 4.17
C PRO A 137 6.36 -13.24 5.57
N LEU A 138 5.51 -12.68 6.44
CA LEU A 138 5.88 -12.28 7.80
C LEU A 138 5.97 -13.49 8.73
N LEU A 139 5.03 -14.42 8.61
CA LEU A 139 5.07 -15.69 9.33
C LEU A 139 6.31 -16.50 8.98
N LYS A 140 6.66 -16.57 7.68
CA LYS A 140 7.90 -17.24 7.23
C LYS A 140 9.17 -16.65 7.86
N ARG A 141 9.24 -15.33 8.03
CA ARG A 141 10.39 -14.68 8.70
C ARG A 141 10.41 -14.95 10.19
N PHE A 142 9.23 -14.98 10.82
CA PHE A 142 9.13 -15.31 12.23
C PHE A 142 9.59 -16.74 12.51
N ILE A 143 9.19 -17.71 11.68
CA ILE A 143 9.65 -19.10 11.76
C ILE A 143 11.17 -19.18 11.73
N PHE A 144 11.81 -18.49 10.78
CA PHE A 144 13.27 -18.43 10.71
C PHE A 144 13.92 -17.88 11.98
N ILE A 145 13.31 -16.85 12.61
CA ILE A 145 13.80 -16.31 13.88
C ILE A 145 13.67 -17.34 15.01
N VAL A 146 12.57 -18.11 15.04
CA VAL A 146 12.34 -19.19 16.02
C VAL A 146 13.33 -20.33 15.81
N GLU A 147 13.54 -20.78 14.58
CA GLU A 147 14.53 -21.82 14.23
C GLU A 147 15.95 -21.37 14.59
N LEU A 148 16.31 -20.13 14.28
CA LEU A 148 17.60 -19.56 14.65
C LEU A 148 17.77 -19.50 16.17
N HIS A 149 16.72 -19.16 16.91
CA HIS A 149 16.72 -19.18 18.36
C HIS A 149 16.92 -20.60 18.92
N GLU A 150 16.20 -21.60 18.39
CA GLU A 150 16.34 -23.00 18.81
C GLU A 150 17.75 -23.55 18.54
N GLN A 151 18.37 -23.16 17.41
CA GLN A 151 19.73 -23.59 17.05
C GLN A 151 20.83 -22.90 17.88
N THR A 152 20.64 -21.63 18.21
CA THR A 152 21.67 -20.82 18.90
C THR A 152 21.50 -20.79 20.42
N GLY A 153 20.32 -21.14 20.94
CA GLY A 153 19.97 -21.05 22.37
C GLY A 153 20.08 -19.63 22.94
N GLY A 154 20.12 -18.61 22.08
CA GLY A 154 20.34 -17.21 22.45
C GLY A 154 19.10 -16.52 23.01
N ASP A 155 19.19 -15.22 23.26
CA ASP A 155 18.03 -14.44 23.74
C ASP A 155 17.05 -14.12 22.59
N MET A 156 15.91 -14.81 22.53
CA MET A 156 14.84 -14.53 21.56
C MET A 156 14.39 -13.07 21.59
N VAL A 157 14.40 -12.44 22.76
CA VAL A 157 14.03 -11.03 22.92
C VAL A 157 14.99 -10.14 22.14
N ARG A 158 16.28 -10.48 22.06
CA ARG A 158 17.27 -9.74 21.26
C ARG A 158 16.95 -9.83 19.77
N LEU A 159 16.67 -11.04 19.26
CA LEU A 159 16.35 -11.24 17.85
C LEU A 159 15.05 -10.50 17.46
N LEU A 160 14.02 -10.62 18.29
CA LEU A 160 12.74 -9.96 18.03
C LEU A 160 12.85 -8.43 18.13
N LYS A 161 13.63 -7.90 19.09
CA LYS A 161 13.94 -6.45 19.19
C LYS A 161 14.63 -5.87 17.95
N GLN A 162 15.38 -6.67 17.19
CA GLN A 162 16.00 -6.21 15.94
C GLN A 162 15.02 -6.20 14.77
N TRP A 163 14.03 -7.09 14.76
CA TRP A 163 13.08 -7.24 13.66
C TRP A 163 11.83 -6.36 13.80
N THR A 164 11.22 -6.26 14.99
CA THR A 164 9.99 -5.47 15.21
C THR A 164 10.11 -4.01 14.73
N PRO A 165 11.23 -3.29 14.94
CA PRO A 165 11.40 -1.93 14.41
C PRO A 165 11.34 -1.85 12.88
N GLN A 166 11.86 -2.86 12.18
CA GLN A 166 11.84 -2.90 10.72
C GLN A 166 10.42 -3.11 10.18
N LEU A 167 9.59 -3.89 10.88
CA LEU A 167 8.18 -4.05 10.55
C LEU A 167 7.41 -2.75 10.76
N ARG A 168 7.66 -2.04 11.86
CA ARG A 168 7.02 -0.76 12.15
C ARG A 168 7.40 0.31 11.13
N GLN A 169 8.67 0.37 10.70
CA GLN A 169 9.09 1.25 9.62
C GLN A 169 8.30 0.98 8.33
N ARG A 170 8.07 -0.28 7.98
CA ARG A 170 7.24 -0.64 6.82
C ARG A 170 5.79 -0.22 6.99
N GLN A 171 5.20 -0.44 8.15
CA GLN A 171 3.84 0.00 8.45
C GLN A 171 3.71 1.53 8.34
N LEU A 172 4.65 2.28 8.92
CA LEU A 172 4.68 3.74 8.84
C LEU A 172 4.79 4.22 7.40
N LEU A 173 5.66 3.61 6.59
CA LEU A 173 5.79 3.95 5.17
C LEU A 173 4.49 3.70 4.40
N LEU A 174 3.82 2.56 4.64
CA LEU A 174 2.56 2.25 3.97
C LEU A 174 1.43 3.20 4.41
N THR A 175 1.38 3.53 5.69
CA THR A 175 0.43 4.51 6.23
C THR A 175 0.68 5.90 5.65
N GLU A 176 1.93 6.34 5.59
CA GLU A 176 2.32 7.63 5.01
C GLU A 176 1.94 7.72 3.52
N VAL A 177 2.25 6.68 2.75
CA VAL A 177 1.84 6.59 1.33
C VAL A 177 0.32 6.62 1.20
N LYS A 178 -0.41 5.93 2.08
CA LYS A 178 -1.88 5.92 2.08
C LYS A 178 -2.47 7.30 2.42
N HIS A 179 -1.87 8.02 3.36
CA HIS A 179 -2.27 9.39 3.70
C HIS A 179 -1.95 10.38 2.57
N ALA A 180 -0.73 10.33 2.04
CA ALA A 180 -0.32 11.15 0.90
C ALA A 180 -1.23 10.92 -0.32
N THR A 181 -1.64 9.68 -0.57
CA THR A 181 -2.57 9.35 -1.66
C THR A 181 -3.99 9.88 -1.41
N LYS A 182 -4.46 9.88 -0.16
CA LYS A 182 -5.78 10.45 0.21
C LYS A 182 -5.82 11.97 -0.02
N GLU A 183 -4.77 12.69 0.37
CA GLU A 183 -4.66 14.14 0.15
C GLU A 183 -4.53 14.47 -1.35
N ALA A 184 -3.71 13.70 -2.07
CA ALA A 184 -3.56 13.82 -3.51
C ALA A 184 -4.87 13.53 -4.28
N ARG A 185 -5.73 12.66 -3.74
CA ARG A 185 -7.07 12.39 -4.28
C ARG A 185 -8.04 13.54 -4.01
N ALA A 186 -8.08 14.06 -2.77
CA ALA A 186 -8.96 15.16 -2.42
C ALA A 186 -8.69 16.41 -3.27
N SER A 187 -7.41 16.77 -3.44
CA SER A 187 -6.99 17.88 -4.32
C SER A 187 -7.35 17.64 -5.80
N GLY A 188 -7.20 16.40 -6.29
CA GLY A 188 -7.57 16.04 -7.67
C GLY A 188 -9.07 16.17 -7.95
N VAL A 189 -9.92 15.77 -6.99
CA VAL A 189 -11.39 15.90 -7.14
C VAL A 189 -11.80 17.38 -7.13
N ILE A 190 -11.28 18.19 -6.21
CA ILE A 190 -11.60 19.62 -6.12
C ILE A 190 -11.22 20.33 -7.42
N LEU A 191 -10.04 20.06 -7.98
CA LEU A 191 -9.59 20.67 -9.23
C LEU A 191 -10.46 20.23 -10.42
N SER A 192 -10.87 18.96 -10.46
CA SER A 192 -11.75 18.45 -11.52
C SER A 192 -13.15 19.10 -11.49
N LEU A 193 -13.63 19.48 -10.30
CA LEU A 193 -14.91 20.15 -10.10
C LEU A 193 -14.84 21.67 -10.40
N LEU A 194 -13.65 22.27 -10.25
CA LEU A 194 -13.44 23.69 -10.52
C LEU A 194 -13.61 24.03 -12.00
N THR A 195 -13.18 23.16 -12.92
CA THR A 195 -13.29 23.37 -14.37
C THR A 195 -14.74 23.53 -14.86
N PRO A 196 -15.70 22.63 -14.54
CA PRO A 196 -17.10 22.82 -14.92
C PRO A 196 -17.76 23.99 -14.16
N MET A 197 -17.32 24.30 -12.94
CA MET A 197 -17.79 25.48 -12.21
C MET A 197 -17.45 26.77 -12.97
N MET A 198 -16.22 26.91 -13.46
CA MET A 198 -15.82 28.07 -14.27
C MET A 198 -16.55 28.13 -15.61
N ALA A 199 -16.82 26.99 -16.25
CA ALA A 199 -17.67 26.93 -17.44
C ALA A 199 -19.10 27.43 -17.15
N CYS A 200 -19.68 27.06 -16.01
CA CYS A 200 -21.01 27.52 -15.60
C CYS A 200 -21.04 29.03 -15.30
N VAL A 201 -20.03 29.55 -14.60
CA VAL A 201 -19.92 30.98 -14.28
C VAL A 201 -19.76 31.83 -15.55
N THR A 202 -18.93 31.40 -16.49
CA THR A 202 -18.77 32.10 -17.79
C THR A 202 -20.02 32.02 -18.65
N TRP A 203 -20.79 30.92 -18.55
CA TRP A 203 -22.11 30.81 -19.18
C TRP A 203 -23.11 31.83 -18.63
N TYR A 204 -23.12 32.04 -17.31
CA TYR A 204 -24.01 33.02 -16.68
C TYR A 204 -23.61 34.48 -16.97
N LEU A 205 -22.30 34.79 -16.92
CA LEU A 205 -21.80 36.17 -17.09
C LEU A 205 -21.76 36.64 -18.54
N HIS A 206 -21.52 35.73 -19.49
CA HIS A 206 -21.34 36.08 -20.91
C HIS A 206 -22.08 35.11 -21.85
N PRO A 207 -23.43 35.13 -21.85
CA PRO A 207 -24.24 34.22 -22.66
C PRO A 207 -24.00 34.38 -24.18
N GLN A 208 -23.58 35.57 -24.60
CA GLN A 208 -23.30 35.89 -26.00
C GLN A 208 -22.08 35.14 -26.56
N LEU A 209 -21.07 34.86 -25.73
CA LEU A 209 -19.91 34.03 -26.10
C LEU A 209 -20.31 32.58 -26.41
N TRP A 210 -21.26 32.03 -25.65
CA TRP A 210 -21.74 30.67 -25.84
C TRP A 210 -22.62 30.55 -27.09
N HIS A 211 -23.43 31.58 -27.39
CA HIS A 211 -24.18 31.65 -28.64
C HIS A 211 -23.26 31.73 -29.88
N GLU A 212 -22.21 32.55 -29.84
CA GLU A 212 -21.23 32.61 -30.93
C GLU A 212 -20.44 31.31 -31.09
N ALA A 213 -20.07 30.68 -29.97
CA ALA A 213 -19.37 29.39 -29.97
C ALA A 213 -20.23 28.25 -30.54
N LEU A 214 -21.55 28.24 -30.27
CA LEU A 214 -22.46 27.22 -30.80
C LEU A 214 -22.83 27.44 -32.27
N ASN A 215 -22.91 28.68 -32.73
CA ASN A 215 -23.28 29.00 -34.12
C ASN A 215 -22.11 28.91 -35.11
N THR A 216 -20.86 28.92 -34.65
CA THR A 216 -19.67 28.77 -35.51
C THR A 216 -19.15 27.34 -35.51
N GLN A 217 -18.88 26.77 -36.69
CA GLN A 217 -18.32 25.41 -36.83
C GLN A 217 -17.00 25.23 -36.05
N LEU A 218 -16.16 26.29 -36.00
CA LEU A 218 -14.93 26.30 -35.22
C LEU A 218 -15.19 26.30 -33.70
N GLY A 219 -16.16 27.08 -33.23
CA GLY A 219 -16.51 27.15 -31.80
C GLY A 219 -17.06 25.81 -31.27
N LEU A 220 -17.92 25.14 -32.04
CA LEU A 220 -18.48 23.84 -31.67
C LEU A 220 -17.39 22.77 -31.51
N SER A 221 -16.42 22.75 -32.45
CA SER A 221 -15.31 21.79 -32.44
C SER A 221 -14.39 21.96 -31.23
N LEU A 222 -14.10 23.20 -30.83
CA LEU A 222 -13.30 23.54 -29.65
C LEU A 222 -14.01 23.17 -28.35
N LEU A 223 -15.34 23.36 -28.29
CA LEU A 223 -16.15 23.05 -27.13
C LEU A 223 -16.21 21.54 -26.91
N ILE A 224 -16.47 20.76 -27.96
CA ILE A 224 -16.42 19.30 -27.94
C ILE A 224 -15.03 18.81 -27.54
N GLY A 225 -13.96 19.39 -28.11
CA GLY A 225 -12.58 19.05 -27.76
C GLY A 225 -12.27 19.30 -26.27
N THR A 226 -12.74 20.42 -25.72
CA THR A 226 -12.54 20.78 -24.31
C THR A 226 -13.26 19.80 -23.37
N VAL A 227 -14.51 19.44 -23.70
CA VAL A 227 -15.29 18.47 -22.92
C VAL A 227 -14.67 17.08 -22.96
N LEU A 228 -14.22 16.63 -24.14
CA LEU A 228 -13.53 15.35 -24.29
C LEU A 228 -12.23 15.32 -23.49
N LEU A 229 -11.41 16.37 -23.58
CA LEU A 229 -10.14 16.45 -22.85
C LEU A 229 -10.37 16.44 -21.34
N TRP A 230 -11.39 17.17 -20.86
CA TRP A 230 -11.78 17.16 -19.45
C TRP A 230 -12.28 15.80 -18.99
N LEU A 231 -13.13 15.13 -19.78
CA LEU A 231 -13.60 13.77 -19.49
C LEU A 231 -12.44 12.77 -19.43
N ILE A 232 -11.50 12.84 -20.38
CA ILE A 232 -10.31 11.97 -20.39
C ILE A 232 -9.46 12.22 -19.14
N GLY A 233 -9.21 13.49 -18.79
CA GLY A 233 -8.49 13.86 -17.56
C GLY A 233 -9.17 13.36 -16.29
N SER A 234 -10.50 13.50 -16.21
CA SER A 234 -11.31 13.02 -15.09
C SER A 234 -11.31 11.49 -14.99
N LEU A 235 -11.41 10.78 -16.10
CA LEU A 235 -11.31 9.32 -16.13
C LEU A 235 -9.91 8.83 -15.73
N TRP A 236 -8.86 9.54 -16.14
CA TRP A 236 -7.49 9.22 -15.76
C TRP A 236 -7.25 9.37 -14.26
N THR A 237 -7.69 10.48 -13.65
CA THR A 237 -7.60 10.66 -12.19
C THR A 237 -8.44 9.61 -11.46
N HIS A 238 -9.59 9.23 -11.99
CA HIS A 238 -10.41 8.18 -11.40
C HIS A 238 -9.76 6.79 -11.50
N LYS A 239 -9.10 6.46 -12.62
CA LYS A 239 -8.42 5.18 -12.81
C LYS A 239 -7.19 5.04 -11.90
N LEU A 240 -6.39 6.10 -11.80
CA LEU A 240 -5.20 6.14 -10.93
C LEU A 240 -5.58 6.01 -9.45
N THR A 241 -6.75 6.50 -9.05
CA THR A 241 -7.21 6.44 -7.65
C THR A 241 -7.86 5.11 -7.25
N GLN A 242 -8.23 4.24 -8.21
CA GLN A 242 -8.81 2.92 -7.92
C GLN A 242 -7.74 1.80 -7.83
N GLY A 243 -6.55 2.00 -8.41
CA GLY A 243 -5.50 0.97 -8.49
C GLY A 243 -4.85 0.55 -7.17
N THR A 244 -5.04 1.31 -6.09
CA THR A 244 -4.42 1.03 -4.77
C THR A 244 -5.31 0.23 -3.81
N ARG A 245 -6.46 -0.29 -4.28
CA ARG A 245 -7.40 -1.08 -3.45
C ARG A 245 -6.94 -2.52 -3.19
N HIS A 246 -5.79 -2.94 -3.73
CA HIS A 246 -5.28 -4.32 -3.66
C HIS A 246 -3.91 -4.46 -2.96
N TYR A 247 -3.50 -3.50 -2.13
CA TYR A 247 -2.32 -3.62 -1.27
C TYR A 247 -2.67 -3.40 0.20
#